data_AF-A0A8T6V6P8-F1
#
_entry.id   AF-A0A8T6V6P8-F1
#
_cell.length_a   1.000
_cell.length_b   1.000
_cell.length_c   1.000
_cell.angle_alpha   90.00
_cell.angle_beta   90.00
_cell.angle_gamma   90.00
#
_symmetry.space_group_name_H-M   'P 1'
#
loop_
_entity.id
_entity.type
_entity.pdbx_description
1 polymer ?
#
loop_
_entity_poly.entity_id
_entity_poly.type
_entity_poly.pdbx_seq_one_letter_code
_entity_poly.pdbx_strand_id
1 'polypeptide(L)'
;MSTEIMQRAEYYLERSNSFEVAKIYALVRKELYKIDEDARKLKLTRELDPEMYDVMSSSCRDMGERVMDLAREYSLRNKVFEVYNAIRFSNEVNSTYLVEYLRSDKR
;
A
#
# COMPACT_ATOMS: atom_id res chain seq x y z
N MET A 1 2.77 9.83 8.10
CA MET A 1 2.79 9.01 6.87
C MET A 1 1.40 8.44 6.57
N SER A 2 0.76 7.77 7.54
CA SER A 2 -0.61 7.23 7.38
C SER A 2 -1.64 8.28 6.97
N THR A 3 -1.59 9.49 7.55
CA THR A 3 -2.55 10.56 7.26
C THR A 3 -2.54 11.02 5.80
N GLU A 4 -1.36 11.17 5.18
CA GLU A 4 -1.21 11.66 3.81
C GLU A 4 -1.65 10.59 2.78
N ILE A 5 -1.43 9.31 3.09
CA ILE A 5 -1.92 8.18 2.28
C ILE A 5 -3.45 8.16 2.28
N MET A 6 -4.08 8.27 3.45
CA MET A 6 -5.54 8.24 3.57
C MET A 6 -6.17 9.44 2.85
N GLN A 7 -5.66 10.66 3.07
CA GLN A 7 -6.14 11.86 2.40
C GLN A 7 -6.10 11.73 0.87
N ARG A 8 -5.03 11.13 0.33
CA ARG A 8 -4.89 10.97 -1.12
C ARG A 8 -5.75 9.84 -1.67
N ALA A 9 -5.95 8.76 -0.92
CA ALA A 9 -6.90 7.72 -1.27
C ALA A 9 -8.34 8.27 -1.33
N GLU A 10 -8.76 9.03 -0.31
CA GLU A 10 -10.05 9.72 -0.27
C GLU A 10 -10.23 10.66 -1.47
N TYR A 11 -9.23 11.51 -1.74
CA TYR A 11 -9.23 12.43 -2.89
C TYR A 11 -9.52 11.73 -4.24
N TYR A 12 -8.90 10.57 -4.48
CA TYR A 12 -9.11 9.82 -5.72
C TYR A 12 -10.42 9.03 -5.72
N LEU A 13 -10.88 8.55 -4.56
CA LEU A 13 -12.17 7.87 -4.40
C LEU A 13 -13.34 8.80 -4.68
N GLU A 14 -13.31 10.05 -4.19
CA GLU A 14 -14.28 11.10 -4.52
C GLU A 14 -14.39 11.34 -6.03
N ARG A 15 -13.30 11.13 -6.76
CA ARG A 15 -13.21 11.28 -8.22
C ARG A 15 -13.46 9.98 -8.98
N SER A 16 -13.84 8.91 -8.29
CA SER A 16 -14.01 7.57 -8.85
C SER A 16 -12.78 7.03 -9.61
N ASN A 17 -11.57 7.49 -9.23
CA ASN A 17 -10.33 7.11 -9.87
C ASN A 17 -9.75 5.84 -9.23
N SER A 18 -10.32 4.69 -9.59
CA SER A 18 -9.89 3.39 -9.06
C SER A 18 -8.44 3.03 -9.42
N PHE A 19 -7.87 3.62 -10.48
CA PHE A 19 -6.50 3.35 -10.90
C PHE A 19 -5.48 3.94 -9.94
N GLU A 20 -5.64 5.22 -9.57
CA GLU A 20 -4.74 5.86 -8.62
C GLU A 20 -4.91 5.29 -7.20
N VAL A 21 -6.13 4.91 -6.80
CA VAL A 21 -6.35 4.19 -5.52
C VAL A 21 -5.67 2.81 -5.54
N ALA A 22 -5.76 2.08 -6.65
CA ALA A 22 -5.08 0.80 -6.82
C ALA A 22 -3.55 0.94 -6.78
N LYS A 23 -2.99 2.04 -7.30
CA LYS A 23 -1.55 2.35 -7.17
C LYS A 23 -1.16 2.58 -5.73
N ILE A 24 -1.92 3.38 -4.98
CA ILE A 24 -1.69 3.58 -3.53
C ILE A 24 -1.68 2.22 -2.81
N TYR A 25 -2.71 1.40 -3.05
CA TYR A 25 -2.80 0.07 -2.45
C TYR A 25 -1.62 -0.82 -2.86
N ALA A 26 -1.21 -0.81 -4.12
CA ALA A 26 -0.08 -1.59 -4.60
C ALA A 26 1.24 -1.20 -3.92
N LEU A 27 1.47 0.11 -3.74
CA LEU A 27 2.66 0.63 -3.08
C LEU A 27 2.68 0.26 -1.59
N VAL A 28 1.54 0.32 -0.89
CA VAL A 28 1.44 -0.15 0.51
C VAL A 28 1.75 -1.64 0.61
N ARG A 29 1.17 -2.46 -0.29
CA ARG A 29 1.42 -3.91 -0.31
C ARG A 29 2.88 -4.26 -0.64
N LYS A 30 3.53 -3.47 -1.48
CA LYS A 30 4.95 -3.64 -1.83
C LYS A 30 5.85 -3.34 -0.63
N GLU A 31 5.57 -2.29 0.14
CA GLU A 31 6.31 -2.02 1.39
C GLU A 31 6.14 -3.17 2.40
N LEU A 32 4.91 -3.67 2.58
CA LEU A 32 4.68 -4.85 3.43
C LEU A 32 5.48 -6.07 2.93
N TYR A 33 5.51 -6.32 1.62
CA TYR A 33 6.29 -7.42 1.05
C TYR A 33 7.80 -7.29 1.34
N LYS A 34 8.36 -6.07 1.27
CA LYS A 34 9.77 -5.83 1.63
C LYS A 34 10.02 -6.17 3.10
N ILE A 35 9.14 -5.73 4.00
CA ILE A 35 9.23 -6.05 5.43
C ILE A 35 9.16 -7.57 5.64
N ASP A 36 8.27 -8.27 4.94
CA ASP A 36 8.16 -9.73 4.99
C ASP A 36 9.42 -10.44 4.47
N GLU A 37 10.03 -9.89 3.42
CA GLU A 37 11.28 -10.43 2.85
C GLU A 37 12.46 -10.24 3.79
N ASP A 38 12.59 -9.07 4.39
CA ASP A 38 13.64 -8.77 5.38
C ASP A 38 13.45 -9.60 6.65
N ALA A 39 12.21 -9.76 7.11
CA ALA A 39 11.88 -10.67 8.21
C ALA A 39 12.25 -12.13 7.88
N ARG A 40 12.03 -12.57 6.65
CA ARG A 40 12.45 -13.91 6.20
C ARG A 40 13.97 -14.08 6.25
N LYS A 41 14.74 -13.06 5.85
CA LYS A 41 16.22 -13.07 5.92
C LYS A 41 16.69 -13.15 7.38
N LEU A 42 16.15 -12.31 8.26
CA LEU A 42 16.46 -12.31 9.69
C LEU A 42 16.07 -13.62 10.38
N LYS A 43 14.98 -14.25 9.94
CA LYS A 43 14.58 -15.56 10.46
C LYS A 43 15.62 -16.64 10.12
N LEU A 44 16.18 -16.59 8.91
CA LEU A 44 17.23 -17.52 8.48
C LEU A 44 18.52 -17.34 9.28
N THR A 45 18.84 -16.11 9.72
CA THR A 45 19.99 -15.82 10.59
C THR A 45 19.70 -16.00 12.08
N ARG A 46 18.46 -16.34 12.46
CA ARG A 46 17.95 -16.44 13.85
C ARG A 46 18.00 -15.11 14.64
N GLU A 47 17.96 -13.99 13.92
CA GLU A 47 18.00 -12.64 14.48
C GLU A 47 16.63 -11.96 14.44
N LEU A 48 15.60 -12.66 13.97
CA LEU A 48 14.25 -12.11 13.93
C LEU A 48 13.66 -12.01 15.33
N ASP A 49 13.45 -10.78 15.78
CA ASP A 49 12.53 -10.45 16.87
C ASP A 49 11.08 -10.39 16.33
N PRO A 50 10.19 -11.31 16.76
CA PRO A 50 8.80 -11.33 16.33
C PRO A 50 8.01 -10.05 16.69
N GLU A 51 8.29 -9.43 17.84
CA GLU A 51 7.59 -8.21 18.27
C GLU A 51 7.99 -7.03 17.38
N MET A 52 9.28 -6.93 17.04
CA MET A 52 9.77 -5.92 16.11
C MET A 52 9.15 -6.06 14.72
N TYR A 53 9.02 -7.29 14.20
CA TYR A 53 8.33 -7.54 12.93
C TYR A 53 6.85 -7.13 12.97
N ASP A 54 6.15 -7.45 14.06
CA ASP A 54 4.74 -7.11 14.18
C ASP A 54 4.54 -5.59 14.23
N VAL A 55 5.41 -4.87 14.95
CA VAL A 55 5.44 -3.40 14.97
C VAL A 55 5.71 -2.81 13.58
N MET A 56 6.67 -3.38 12.82
CA MET A 56 7.00 -2.88 11.48
C MET A 56 5.89 -3.17 10.46
N SER A 57 5.28 -4.36 10.51
CA SER A 57 4.31 -4.81 9.51
C SER A 57 2.87 -4.36 9.76
N SER A 58 2.46 -4.22 11.02
CA SER A 58 1.10 -3.81 11.42
C SER A 58 0.66 -2.51 10.74
N SER A 59 1.50 -1.48 10.78
CA SER A 59 1.20 -0.19 10.15
C SER A 59 0.87 -0.32 8.65
N CYS A 60 1.62 -1.16 7.91
CA CYS A 60 1.35 -1.39 6.49
C CYS A 60 0.10 -2.24 6.25
N ARG A 61 -0.19 -3.23 7.11
CA ARG A 61 -1.42 -4.03 7.05
C ARG A 61 -2.64 -3.16 7.30
N ASP A 62 -2.65 -2.41 8.39
CA ASP A 62 -3.74 -1.51 8.78
C ASP A 62 -4.00 -0.46 7.70
N MET A 63 -2.94 0.12 7.12
CA MET A 63 -3.09 1.05 6.01
C MET A 63 -3.70 0.39 4.77
N GLY A 64 -3.27 -0.81 4.41
CA GLY A 64 -3.80 -1.55 3.27
C GLY A 64 -5.29 -1.89 3.45
N GLU A 65 -5.66 -2.34 4.64
CA GLU A 65 -7.06 -2.63 4.99
C GLU A 65 -7.90 -1.35 4.92
N ARG A 66 -7.42 -0.26 5.50
CA ARG A 66 -8.15 1.00 5.52
C ARG A 66 -8.37 1.61 4.14
N VAL A 67 -7.41 1.48 3.22
CA VAL A 67 -7.62 1.89 1.81
C VAL A 67 -8.76 1.08 1.16
N MET A 68 -8.83 -0.21 1.43
CA MET A 68 -9.86 -1.08 0.85
C MET A 68 -11.24 -0.90 1.49
N ASP A 69 -11.28 -0.56 2.78
CA ASP A 69 -12.51 -0.19 3.49
C ASP A 69 -13.05 1.14 2.99
N LEU A 70 -12.20 2.17 2.83
CA LEU A 70 -12.59 3.42 2.16
C LEU A 70 -13.10 3.14 0.74
N ALA A 71 -12.39 2.33 -0.05
CA ALA A 71 -12.86 1.98 -1.39
C ALA A 71 -14.22 1.25 -1.38
N ARG A 72 -14.55 0.53 -0.30
CA ARG A 72 -15.84 -0.12 -0.11
C ARG A 72 -16.94 0.89 0.16
N GLU A 73 -16.70 1.90 0.99
CA GLU A 73 -17.65 2.99 1.27
C GLU A 73 -18.06 3.72 0.00
N TYR A 74 -17.12 3.90 -0.94
CA TYR A 74 -17.37 4.49 -2.26
C TYR A 74 -17.87 3.49 -3.32
N SER A 75 -18.15 2.24 -2.95
CA SER A 75 -18.58 1.16 -3.88
C SER A 75 -17.59 0.85 -5.01
N LEU A 76 -16.29 1.14 -4.82
CA LEU A 76 -15.22 0.94 -5.80
C LEU A 76 -14.29 -0.23 -5.46
N ARG A 77 -14.42 -0.85 -4.29
CA ARG A 77 -13.52 -1.91 -3.78
C ARG A 77 -13.17 -2.97 -4.81
N ASN A 78 -14.17 -3.54 -5.49
CA ASN A 78 -13.95 -4.61 -6.46
C ASN A 78 -13.13 -4.13 -7.67
N LYS A 79 -13.43 -2.92 -8.18
CA LYS A 79 -12.71 -2.31 -9.29
C LYS A 79 -11.28 -1.95 -8.90
N VAL A 80 -11.08 -1.39 -7.71
CA VAL A 80 -9.75 -1.13 -7.15
C VAL A 80 -8.95 -2.42 -7.05
N PHE A 81 -9.56 -3.50 -6.55
CA PHE A 81 -8.90 -4.80 -6.41
C PHE A 81 -8.54 -5.44 -7.76
N GLU A 82 -9.44 -5.37 -8.74
CA GLU A 82 -9.20 -5.84 -10.10
C GLU A 82 -8.01 -5.10 -10.73
N VAL A 83 -8.04 -3.76 -10.69
CA VAL A 83 -6.95 -2.94 -11.22
C VAL A 83 -5.64 -3.22 -10.48
N TYR A 84 -5.66 -3.33 -9.15
CA TYR A 84 -4.50 -3.73 -8.35
C TYR A 84 -3.89 -5.04 -8.86
N ASN A 85 -4.69 -6.07 -9.10
CA ASN A 85 -4.20 -7.36 -9.60
C ASN A 85 -3.57 -7.24 -10.99
N ALA A 86 -4.05 -6.33 -11.83
CA ALA A 86 -3.48 -6.06 -13.14
C ALA A 86 -2.15 -5.28 -13.07
N ILE A 87 -2.00 -4.35 -12.12
CA ILE A 87 -0.86 -3.41 -12.08
C ILE A 87 0.23 -3.76 -11.07
N ARG A 88 -0.01 -4.65 -10.10
CA ARG A 88 0.91 -4.90 -8.98
C ARG A 88 2.30 -5.41 -9.38
N PHE A 89 2.46 -5.89 -10.61
CA PHE A 89 3.73 -6.35 -11.17
C PHE A 89 4.27 -5.43 -12.28
N SER A 90 3.62 -4.29 -12.54
CA SER A 90 4.02 -3.37 -13.61
C SER A 90 5.26 -2.57 -13.22
N ASN A 91 6.03 -2.16 -14.24
CA ASN A 91 7.24 -1.35 -14.04
C ASN A 91 6.93 0.01 -13.38
N GLU A 92 5.76 0.58 -13.65
CA GLU A 92 5.32 1.87 -13.09
C GLU A 92 5.23 1.84 -11.57
N VAL A 93 4.77 0.72 -10.99
CA VAL A 93 4.72 0.52 -9.53
C VAL A 93 6.07 0.01 -9.01
N ASN A 94 6.84 -0.74 -9.82
CA ASN A 94 8.12 -1.31 -9.38
C ASN A 94 9.23 -0.27 -9.19
N SER A 95 9.28 0.80 -9.98
CA SER A 95 10.30 1.85 -9.82
C SER A 95 9.94 2.91 -8.78
N THR A 96 8.67 2.98 -8.36
CA THR A 96 8.17 4.07 -7.51
C THR A 96 8.13 3.68 -6.03
N TYR A 97 8.56 4.59 -5.14
CA TYR A 97 8.37 4.46 -3.69
C TYR A 97 7.07 5.14 -3.24
N LEU A 98 6.41 4.58 -2.21
CA LEU A 98 5.16 5.14 -1.68
C LEU A 98 5.33 6.61 -1.27
N VAL A 99 6.42 6.95 -0.58
CA VAL A 99 6.71 8.33 -0.14
C VAL A 99 6.91 9.28 -1.32
N GLU A 100 7.56 8.85 -2.40
CA GLU A 100 7.78 9.67 -3.59
C GLU A 100 6.46 9.91 -4.33
N TYR A 101 5.67 8.85 -4.52
CA TYR A 101 4.36 8.93 -5.14
C TYR A 101 3.45 9.92 -4.40
N LEU A 102 3.44 9.92 -3.07
CA LEU A 102 2.64 10.85 -2.27
C LEU A 102 3.08 12.31 -2.40
N ARG A 103 4.34 12.58 -2.76
CA ARG A 103 4.87 13.94 -2.92
C ARG A 103 4.65 14.52 -4.31
N SER A 104 4.49 13.68 -5.34
CA SER A 104 4.47 14.12 -6.74
C SER A 104 3.19 14.83 -7.21
N ASP A 105 2.06 14.81 -6.48
CA ASP A 105 0.85 15.60 -6.85
C ASP A 105 0.83 17.04 -6.30
N LYS A 106 1.85 17.48 -5.56
CA LYS A 106 1.92 18.88 -5.10
C LYS A 106 2.43 19.85 -6.18
N ARG A 107 2.37 19.49 -7.47
CA ARG A 107 2.80 20.31 -8.61
C ARG A 107 1.67 20.52 -9.60
#